data_AF-A0A327NXF3-F1
#
_entry.id   AF-A0A327NXF3-F1
#
_cell.length_a   1.000
_cell.length_b   1.000
_cell.length_c   1.000
_cell.angle_alpha   90.00
_cell.angle_beta   90.00
_cell.angle_gamma   90.00
#
_symmetry.space_group_name_H-M   'P 1'
#
loop_
_entity.id
_entity.type
_entity.pdbx_description
1 polymer ?
#
loop_
_entity_poly.entity_id
_entity_poly.type
_entity_poly.pdbx_seq_one_letter_code
_entity_poly.pdbx_strand_id
1 'polypeptide(L)'
;MRSKLSLMTLAGSILMASCTTYMEEPVQLQEINDSELLVKPTTSTDPNAKKAVERSYFEKFTNQLTQLDENGQWTAINPIYFPGQGVGNSNHMGKALTFLNQRTDGFGTVGAPVTQFYAKQLEALGIFVDNPEVSSVTTDGKGNSVWFKNIQNIATPASEERIEFKAEVEIIGGTGKFEGATGSATVDGYFNPLNGQGMSTIKGKIVY
;
A
#
# COMPACT_ATOMS: atom_id res chain seq x y z
N MET A 1 -38.99 -62.24 38.79
CA MET A 1 -39.22 -61.07 39.68
C MET A 1 -39.06 -59.79 38.86
N ARG A 2 -39.97 -58.83 39.05
CA ARG A 2 -40.01 -57.50 38.44
C ARG A 2 -39.24 -56.49 39.31
N SER A 3 -38.54 -55.53 38.70
CA SER A 3 -38.38 -54.10 39.10
C SER A 3 -37.45 -53.45 38.07
N LYS A 4 -37.80 -52.48 37.20
CA LYS A 4 -38.26 -51.08 37.35
C LYS A 4 -37.32 -50.12 38.12
N LEU A 5 -37.17 -48.93 37.50
CA LEU A 5 -36.63 -47.63 37.95
C LEU A 5 -35.09 -47.49 37.94
N SER A 6 -34.48 -46.37 37.56
CA SER A 6 -34.97 -45.05 37.11
C SER A 6 -33.82 -44.26 36.48
N LEU A 7 -34.20 -43.39 35.54
CA LEU A 7 -33.56 -42.15 35.11
C LEU A 7 -32.57 -41.51 36.11
N MET A 8 -31.42 -41.08 35.61
CA MET A 8 -30.94 -39.73 35.90
C MET A 8 -30.15 -39.14 34.73
N THR A 9 -30.75 -38.09 34.19
CA THR A 9 -30.32 -37.20 33.12
C THR A 9 -29.16 -36.33 33.59
N LEU A 10 -28.12 -36.16 32.77
CA LEU A 10 -27.26 -34.98 32.85
C LEU A 10 -27.14 -34.37 31.44
N ALA A 11 -27.99 -33.38 31.20
CA ALA A 11 -27.94 -32.53 30.02
C ALA A 11 -26.77 -31.55 30.18
N GLY A 12 -25.68 -31.79 29.44
CA GLY A 12 -24.57 -30.85 29.29
C GLY A 12 -24.79 -29.98 28.05
N SER A 13 -25.59 -28.93 28.18
CA SER A 13 -25.76 -27.90 27.16
C SER A 13 -24.53 -26.99 27.13
N ILE A 14 -23.60 -27.23 26.19
CA ILE A 14 -22.55 -26.27 25.88
C ILE A 14 -23.15 -25.21 24.95
N LEU A 15 -23.57 -24.09 25.54
CA LEU A 15 -23.86 -22.86 24.82
C LEU A 15 -22.52 -22.26 24.35
N MET A 16 -22.13 -22.55 23.12
CA MET A 16 -21.11 -21.75 22.44
C MET A 16 -21.70 -20.36 22.20
N ALA A 17 -21.26 -19.39 23.00
CA ALA A 17 -21.53 -17.98 22.78
C ALA A 17 -20.92 -17.57 21.44
N SER A 18 -21.76 -17.32 20.44
CA SER A 18 -21.38 -16.63 19.21
C SER A 18 -21.13 -15.15 19.54
N CYS A 19 -19.88 -14.80 19.82
CA CYS A 19 -19.42 -13.41 19.75
C CYS A 19 -19.38 -13.00 18.27
N THR A 20 -20.53 -12.63 17.72
CA THR A 20 -20.55 -11.79 16.51
C THR A 20 -20.19 -10.38 16.96
N THR A 21 -18.93 -10.00 16.75
CA THR A 21 -18.53 -8.60 16.84
C THR A 21 -19.29 -7.84 15.77
N TYR A 22 -20.27 -7.05 16.21
CA TYR A 22 -21.01 -6.12 15.38
C TYR A 22 -20.01 -5.04 14.92
N MET A 23 -19.39 -5.23 13.74
CA MET A 23 -18.65 -4.17 13.09
C MET A 23 -19.67 -3.25 12.41
N GLU A 24 -19.77 -2.05 12.96
CA GLU A 24 -20.47 -0.89 12.42
C GLU A 24 -20.09 -0.68 10.94
N GLU A 25 -21.10 -0.49 10.09
CA GLU A 25 -20.93 -0.12 8.68
C GLU A 25 -20.20 1.23 8.57
N PRO A 26 -19.32 1.42 7.57
CA PRO A 26 -18.62 2.68 7.40
C PRO A 26 -19.58 3.80 6.96
N VAL A 27 -19.40 4.93 7.63
CA VAL A 27 -19.96 6.26 7.30
C VAL A 27 -19.87 6.52 5.80
N GLN A 28 -21.01 6.90 5.22
CA GLN A 28 -21.15 7.29 3.81
C GLN A 28 -20.13 8.37 3.46
N LEU A 29 -19.22 8.04 2.54
CA LEU A 29 -18.32 9.00 1.93
C LEU A 29 -19.13 9.94 1.05
N GLN A 30 -19.04 11.23 1.36
CA GLN A 30 -19.51 12.32 0.52
C GLN A 30 -18.88 12.19 -0.87
N GLU A 31 -19.71 12.09 -1.91
CA GLU A 31 -19.28 12.16 -3.31
C GLU A 31 -18.52 13.48 -3.53
N ILE A 32 -17.22 13.38 -3.77
CA ILE A 32 -16.42 14.49 -4.24
C ILE A 32 -16.75 14.64 -5.73
N ASN A 33 -17.44 15.72 -6.07
CA ASN A 33 -17.69 16.12 -7.46
C ASN A 33 -16.35 16.19 -8.23
N ASP A 34 -16.13 15.21 -9.10
CA ASP A 34 -15.07 15.23 -10.11
C ASP A 34 -15.37 16.34 -11.13
N SER A 35 -14.93 17.56 -10.82
CA SER A 35 -14.76 18.58 -11.84
C SER A 35 -13.52 18.21 -12.67
N GLU A 36 -13.74 17.50 -13.78
CA GLU A 36 -12.74 17.27 -14.82
C GLU A 36 -12.22 18.63 -15.34
N LEU A 37 -11.04 19.04 -14.88
CA LEU A 37 -10.27 20.09 -15.54
C LEU A 37 -9.50 19.45 -16.71
N LEU A 38 -10.09 19.55 -17.91
CA LEU A 38 -9.41 19.31 -19.17
C LEU A 38 -8.25 20.32 -19.31
N VAL A 39 -7.03 19.89 -18.97
CA VAL A 39 -5.82 20.63 -19.31
C VAL A 39 -5.67 20.60 -20.84
N LYS A 40 -5.67 21.78 -21.47
CA LYS A 40 -5.38 21.92 -22.90
C LYS A 40 -3.93 21.46 -23.16
N PRO A 41 -3.69 20.46 -24.02
CA PRO A 41 -2.34 20.03 -24.33
C PRO A 41 -1.68 20.97 -25.32
N THR A 42 -0.39 21.19 -25.10
CA THR A 42 0.58 21.73 -26.06
C THR A 42 0.50 20.94 -27.37
N THR A 43 0.59 21.68 -28.48
CA THR A 43 0.39 21.21 -29.87
C THR A 43 1.20 19.96 -30.23
N SER A 44 0.51 18.83 -30.39
CA SER A 44 0.99 17.67 -31.16
C SER A 44 0.61 17.86 -32.63
N THR A 45 1.56 17.66 -33.53
CA THR A 45 1.40 17.70 -35.00
C THR A 45 0.93 16.37 -35.59
N ASP A 46 0.67 15.34 -34.79
CA ASP A 46 0.16 14.05 -35.25
C ASP A 46 -1.36 13.94 -35.02
N PRO A 47 -2.20 13.91 -36.07
CA PRO A 47 -3.65 13.76 -35.95
C PRO A 47 -4.08 12.38 -35.40
N ASN A 48 -3.19 11.39 -35.32
CA ASN A 48 -3.45 10.05 -34.80
C ASN A 48 -2.84 9.79 -33.41
N ALA A 49 -2.12 10.75 -32.82
CA ALA A 49 -1.63 10.61 -31.46
C ALA A 49 -2.82 10.62 -30.49
N LYS A 50 -3.10 9.47 -29.85
CA LYS A 50 -4.00 9.42 -28.70
C LYS A 50 -3.45 10.40 -27.67
N LYS A 51 -4.26 11.41 -27.31
CA LYS A 51 -3.88 12.37 -26.28
C LYS A 51 -3.71 11.62 -24.97
N ALA A 52 -2.56 11.82 -24.33
CA ALA A 52 -2.32 11.35 -22.97
C ALA A 52 -3.41 11.92 -22.05
N VAL A 53 -3.96 11.08 -21.18
CA VAL A 53 -5.06 11.47 -20.28
C VAL A 53 -4.51 11.62 -18.88
N GLU A 54 -4.51 12.84 -18.35
CA GLU A 54 -4.16 13.10 -16.95
C GLU A 54 -5.38 12.90 -16.05
N ARG A 55 -5.21 12.17 -14.94
CA ARG A 55 -6.24 11.98 -13.90
C ARG A 55 -5.68 12.19 -12.51
N SER A 56 -6.55 12.58 -11.58
CA SER A 56 -6.20 12.60 -10.15
C SER A 56 -5.91 11.20 -9.64
N TYR A 57 -4.85 11.08 -8.84
CA TYR A 57 -4.42 9.82 -8.23
C TYR A 57 -4.50 9.92 -6.71
N PHE A 58 -5.16 8.96 -6.07
CA PHE A 58 -5.36 8.94 -4.64
C PHE A 58 -5.32 7.53 -4.07
N GLU A 59 -4.53 7.33 -3.02
CA GLU A 59 -4.52 6.07 -2.26
C GLU A 59 -4.42 6.29 -0.76
N LYS A 60 -4.88 5.30 0.01
CA LYS A 60 -4.75 5.27 1.47
C LYS A 60 -4.50 3.85 1.95
N PHE A 61 -3.44 3.64 2.72
CA PHE A 61 -3.04 2.34 3.24
C PHE A 61 -2.80 2.36 4.74
N THR A 62 -3.06 1.21 5.37
CA THR A 62 -2.45 0.83 6.64
C THR A 62 -1.25 -0.04 6.32
N ASN A 63 -0.09 0.30 6.87
CA ASN A 63 1.20 -0.29 6.52
C ASN A 63 1.85 -0.95 7.75
N GLN A 64 2.71 -1.92 7.46
CA GLN A 64 3.61 -2.55 8.41
C GLN A 64 5.02 -2.54 7.83
N LEU A 65 5.94 -1.84 8.49
CA LEU A 65 7.36 -1.81 8.16
C LEU A 65 8.13 -2.82 9.00
N THR A 66 9.22 -3.36 8.45
CA THR A 66 10.17 -4.20 9.21
C THR A 66 11.57 -3.68 9.02
N GLN A 67 12.33 -3.59 10.11
CA GLN A 67 13.73 -3.16 10.08
C GLN A 67 14.64 -4.35 9.77
N LEU A 68 15.32 -4.34 8.61
CA LEU A 68 16.16 -5.44 8.13
C LEU A 68 17.50 -4.95 7.55
N ASP A 69 18.49 -5.84 7.46
CA ASP A 69 19.69 -5.66 6.65
C ASP A 69 19.42 -6.08 5.19
N GLU A 70 20.46 -6.02 4.35
CA GLU A 70 20.36 -6.42 2.95
C GLU A 70 20.00 -7.90 2.73
N ASN A 71 20.24 -8.75 3.73
CA ASN A 71 20.00 -10.20 3.71
C ASN A 71 18.64 -10.58 4.35
N GLY A 72 17.83 -9.60 4.75
CA GLY A 72 16.53 -9.84 5.38
C GLY A 72 16.61 -10.27 6.85
N GLN A 73 17.71 -9.98 7.54
CA GLN A 73 17.86 -10.19 8.98
C GLN A 73 17.64 -8.90 9.74
N TRP A 74 17.13 -8.96 10.97
CA TRP A 74 17.03 -7.76 11.79
C TRP A 74 18.43 -7.16 12.03
N THR A 75 18.55 -5.84 11.89
CA THR A 75 19.79 -5.10 12.15
C THR A 75 19.49 -3.74 12.75
N ALA A 76 20.41 -3.23 13.56
CA ALA A 76 20.44 -1.82 13.97
C ALA A 76 21.65 -1.06 13.37
N ILE A 77 22.34 -1.69 12.42
CA ILE A 77 23.56 -1.18 11.80
C ILE A 77 23.23 -0.74 10.38
N ASN A 78 23.69 0.45 10.00
CA ASN A 78 23.51 0.97 8.65
C ASN A 78 24.33 0.18 7.61
N PRO A 79 23.80 -0.02 6.38
CA PRO A 79 22.49 0.45 5.92
C PRO A 79 21.34 -0.41 6.46
N ILE A 80 20.32 0.26 6.98
CA ILE A 80 19.06 -0.34 7.43
C ILE A 80 18.05 -0.22 6.29
N TYR A 81 17.34 -1.30 6.00
CA TYR A 81 16.21 -1.36 5.08
C TYR A 81 14.89 -1.41 5.85
N PHE A 82 13.87 -0.82 5.25
CA PHE A 82 12.50 -0.79 5.74
C PHE A 82 11.53 -1.33 4.68
N PRO A 83 11.61 -2.63 4.33
CA PRO A 83 10.55 -3.26 3.56
C PRO A 83 9.23 -3.14 4.31
N GLY A 84 8.20 -2.77 3.55
CA GLY A 84 6.86 -2.55 4.04
C GLY A 84 5.82 -3.19 3.16
N GLN A 85 4.72 -3.62 3.78
CA GLN A 85 3.53 -4.04 3.09
C GLN A 85 2.30 -3.38 3.71
N GLY A 86 1.25 -3.19 2.91
CA GLY A 86 0.03 -2.56 3.38
C GLY A 86 -1.21 -3.00 2.61
N VAL A 87 -2.36 -2.77 3.23
CA VAL A 87 -3.68 -3.00 2.65
C VAL A 87 -4.47 -1.71 2.73
N GLY A 88 -5.21 -1.40 1.66
CA GLY A 88 -5.85 -0.11 1.53
C GLY A 88 -6.77 0.01 0.33
N ASN A 89 -7.02 1.25 -0.07
CA ASN A 89 -7.81 1.58 -1.25
C ASN A 89 -7.08 2.57 -2.14
N SER A 90 -7.29 2.42 -3.45
CA SER A 90 -6.85 3.31 -4.51
C SER A 90 -8.05 3.74 -5.33
N ASN A 91 -8.14 5.02 -5.70
CA ASN A 91 -9.27 5.52 -6.49
C ASN A 91 -9.35 4.88 -7.88
N HIS A 92 -8.23 4.37 -8.41
CA HIS A 92 -8.23 3.66 -9.69
C HIS A 92 -8.35 2.14 -9.53
N MET A 93 -8.03 1.53 -8.39
CA MET A 93 -8.02 0.06 -8.23
C MET A 93 -9.07 -0.49 -7.27
N GLY A 94 -9.72 0.35 -6.46
CA GLY A 94 -10.53 -0.12 -5.33
C GLY A 94 -9.61 -0.68 -4.24
N LYS A 95 -9.95 -1.86 -3.69
CA LYS A 95 -9.12 -2.55 -2.70
C LYS A 95 -7.77 -2.90 -3.30
N ALA A 96 -6.69 -2.54 -2.61
CA ALA A 96 -5.34 -2.72 -3.10
C ALA A 96 -4.39 -3.20 -2.01
N LEU A 97 -3.29 -3.80 -2.45
CA LEU A 97 -2.10 -4.11 -1.68
C LEU A 97 -0.99 -3.16 -2.10
N THR A 98 -0.13 -2.78 -1.16
CA THR A 98 1.10 -2.04 -1.46
C THR A 98 2.31 -2.79 -0.91
N PHE A 99 3.39 -2.81 -1.68
CA PHE A 99 4.70 -3.31 -1.29
C PHE A 99 5.70 -2.18 -1.49
N LEU A 100 6.55 -1.92 -0.51
CA LEU A 100 7.53 -0.84 -0.58
C LEU A 100 8.85 -1.26 0.05
N ASN A 101 9.92 -0.60 -0.36
CA ASN A 101 11.22 -0.73 0.28
C ASN A 101 11.92 0.63 0.30
N GLN A 102 12.49 0.97 1.45
CA GLN A 102 13.29 2.17 1.67
C GLN A 102 14.58 1.76 2.38
N ARG A 103 15.65 2.54 2.25
CA ARG A 103 16.88 2.32 3.00
C ARG A 103 17.41 3.61 3.59
N THR A 104 18.11 3.52 4.72
CA THR A 104 18.83 4.65 5.30
C THR A 104 20.01 5.06 4.44
N ASP A 105 20.23 6.36 4.30
CA ASP A 105 21.41 6.94 3.61
C ASP A 105 22.31 7.78 4.54
N GLY A 106 22.04 7.75 5.85
CA GLY A 106 22.75 8.51 6.88
C GLY A 106 22.13 9.88 7.19
N PHE A 107 21.32 10.44 6.29
CA PHE A 107 20.62 11.72 6.49
C PHE A 107 19.09 11.59 6.45
N GLY A 108 18.58 10.45 6.00
CA GLY A 108 17.16 10.12 5.96
C GLY A 108 16.96 8.74 5.37
N THR A 109 15.96 8.59 4.52
CA THR A 109 15.74 7.38 3.73
C THR A 109 15.62 7.69 2.25
N VAL A 110 16.11 6.78 1.43
CA VAL A 110 15.93 6.79 -0.02
C VAL A 110 15.22 5.52 -0.49
N GLY A 111 14.60 5.58 -1.65
CA GLY A 111 14.04 4.41 -2.31
C GLY A 111 15.08 3.30 -2.49
N ALA A 112 14.67 2.07 -2.17
CA ALA A 112 15.43 0.86 -2.48
C ALA A 112 14.57 -0.07 -3.33
N PRO A 113 15.15 -0.94 -4.17
CA PRO A 113 14.37 -1.81 -5.05
C PRO A 113 13.35 -2.64 -4.26
N VAL A 114 12.07 -2.57 -4.64
CA VAL A 114 11.00 -3.33 -3.97
C VAL A 114 11.22 -4.85 -4.10
N THR A 115 11.85 -5.27 -5.21
CA THR A 115 12.14 -6.68 -5.52
C THR A 115 13.18 -7.29 -4.58
N GLN A 116 13.97 -6.48 -3.86
CA GLN A 116 14.94 -6.98 -2.88
C GLN A 116 14.29 -7.87 -1.82
N PHE A 117 13.07 -7.52 -1.36
CA PHE A 117 12.35 -8.27 -0.33
C PHE A 117 11.04 -8.89 -0.83
N TYR A 118 10.49 -8.40 -1.94
CA TYR A 118 9.15 -8.77 -2.40
C TYR A 118 9.10 -9.41 -3.80
N ALA A 119 10.24 -9.77 -4.42
CA ALA A 119 10.24 -10.38 -5.76
C ALA A 119 9.28 -11.58 -5.87
N LYS A 120 9.36 -12.55 -4.95
CA LYS A 120 8.51 -13.76 -4.97
C LYS A 120 7.03 -13.44 -4.83
N GLN A 121 6.68 -12.47 -3.98
CA GLN A 121 5.30 -12.05 -3.75
C GLN A 121 4.73 -11.34 -4.98
N LEU A 122 5.54 -10.48 -5.63
CA LEU A 122 5.16 -9.80 -6.87
C LEU A 122 5.00 -10.81 -8.03
N GLU A 123 5.93 -11.75 -8.18
CA GLU A 123 5.84 -12.82 -9.17
C GLU A 123 4.59 -13.69 -8.99
N ALA A 124 4.23 -14.01 -7.74
CA ALA A 124 3.01 -14.75 -7.42
C ALA A 124 1.73 -13.99 -7.80
N LEU A 125 1.80 -12.67 -7.93
CA LEU A 125 0.73 -11.80 -8.42
C LEU A 125 0.81 -11.55 -9.95
N GLY A 126 1.77 -12.16 -10.63
CA GLY A 126 2.03 -11.95 -12.06
C GLY A 126 2.68 -10.62 -12.40
N ILE A 127 3.34 -9.98 -11.43
CA ILE A 127 4.00 -8.68 -11.57
C ILE A 127 5.51 -8.91 -11.59
N PHE A 128 6.14 -8.57 -12.72
CA PHE A 128 7.58 -8.66 -12.89
C PHE A 128 8.15 -7.25 -12.99
N VAL A 129 9.00 -6.88 -12.03
CA VAL A 129 9.62 -5.56 -11.95
C VAL A 129 11.11 -5.71 -12.22
N ASP A 130 11.56 -5.25 -13.38
CA ASP A 130 12.96 -5.27 -13.80
C ASP A 130 13.67 -3.93 -13.55
N ASN A 131 12.93 -2.85 -13.36
CA ASN A 131 13.46 -1.53 -13.07
C ASN A 131 13.85 -1.40 -11.57
N PRO A 132 15.15 -1.26 -11.24
CA PRO A 132 15.60 -1.14 -9.85
C PRO A 132 15.22 0.19 -9.17
N GLU A 133 14.77 1.19 -9.92
CA GLU A 133 14.28 2.45 -9.35
C GLU A 133 12.87 2.32 -8.73
N VAL A 134 12.17 1.21 -9.00
CA VAL A 134 10.86 0.94 -8.41
C VAL A 134 11.04 0.58 -6.94
N SER A 135 10.70 1.55 -6.09
CA SER A 135 10.77 1.44 -4.65
C SER A 135 9.44 1.05 -3.99
N SER A 136 8.33 1.19 -4.72
CA SER A 136 7.01 0.77 -4.26
C SER A 136 6.12 0.33 -5.41
N VAL A 137 5.24 -0.63 -5.15
CA VAL A 137 4.24 -1.15 -6.07
C VAL A 137 2.90 -1.20 -5.35
N THR A 138 1.89 -0.56 -5.91
CA THR A 138 0.50 -0.77 -5.52
C THR A 138 -0.19 -1.67 -6.55
N THR A 139 -0.98 -2.65 -6.11
CA THR A 139 -1.70 -3.59 -6.98
C THR A 139 -3.08 -3.97 -6.46
N ASP A 140 -4.01 -4.25 -7.38
CA ASP A 140 -5.32 -4.83 -7.07
C ASP A 140 -5.30 -6.36 -6.87
N GLY A 141 -4.13 -6.99 -7.05
CA GLY A 141 -3.96 -8.45 -7.00
C GLY A 141 -4.56 -9.20 -8.19
N LYS A 142 -4.98 -8.49 -9.25
CA LYS A 142 -5.61 -9.02 -10.47
C LYS A 142 -4.84 -8.65 -11.72
N GLY A 143 -3.55 -8.34 -11.59
CA GLY A 143 -2.66 -7.99 -12.68
C GLY A 143 -2.58 -6.50 -13.01
N ASN A 144 -3.34 -5.62 -12.34
CA ASN A 144 -3.11 -4.18 -12.43
C ASN A 144 -2.16 -3.74 -11.32
N SER A 145 -1.18 -2.90 -11.66
CA SER A 145 -0.28 -2.32 -10.67
C SER A 145 0.25 -0.96 -11.11
N VAL A 146 0.61 -0.12 -10.15
CA VAL A 146 1.25 1.19 -10.35
C VAL A 146 2.57 1.19 -9.60
N TRP A 147 3.63 1.66 -10.26
CA TRP A 147 5.01 1.58 -9.77
C TRP A 147 5.54 2.96 -9.44
N PHE A 148 6.19 3.07 -8.29
CA PHE A 148 6.66 4.35 -7.75
C PHE A 148 8.16 4.36 -7.51
N LYS A 149 8.80 5.44 -7.96
CA LYS A 149 10.15 5.84 -7.58
C LYS A 149 10.07 6.86 -6.46
N ASN A 150 10.76 6.61 -5.35
CA ASN A 150 10.92 7.60 -4.29
C ASN A 150 12.01 8.61 -4.71
N ILE A 151 11.66 9.89 -4.70
CA ILE A 151 12.57 11.00 -5.01
C ILE A 151 13.20 11.51 -3.72
N GLN A 152 12.36 11.78 -2.72
CA GLN A 152 12.78 12.26 -1.41
C GLN A 152 11.82 11.74 -0.35
N ASN A 153 12.34 11.51 0.86
CA ASN A 153 11.53 11.27 2.05
C ASN A 153 12.09 12.05 3.24
N ILE A 154 11.21 12.79 3.92
CA ILE A 154 11.53 13.53 5.14
C ILE A 154 10.74 12.90 6.28
N ALA A 155 11.45 12.38 7.28
CA ALA A 155 10.87 11.81 8.48
C ALA A 155 11.10 12.76 9.67
N THR A 156 10.03 13.10 10.40
CA THR A 156 10.06 14.00 11.56
C THR A 156 9.51 13.25 12.78
N PRO A 157 10.31 13.04 13.83
CA PRO A 157 9.81 12.50 15.09
C PRO A 157 8.72 13.41 15.68
N ALA A 158 7.54 12.84 15.97
CA ALA A 158 6.44 13.53 16.63
C ALA A 158 6.29 13.08 18.10
N SER A 159 6.59 11.81 18.39
CA SER A 159 6.70 11.23 19.73
C SER A 159 7.56 9.96 19.70
N GLU A 160 7.77 9.31 20.85
CA GLU A 160 8.48 8.02 20.93
C GLU A 160 7.80 6.90 20.12
N GLU A 161 6.49 6.99 19.94
CA GLU A 161 5.67 5.99 19.24
C GLU A 161 5.21 6.48 17.86
N ARG A 162 5.69 7.63 17.38
CA ARG A 162 5.20 8.23 16.14
C ARG A 162 6.25 9.06 15.43
N ILE A 163 6.58 8.63 14.22
CA ILE A 163 7.35 9.40 13.25
C ILE A 163 6.41 9.74 12.09
N GLU A 164 6.23 11.03 11.85
CA GLU A 164 5.54 11.53 10.65
C GLU A 164 6.53 11.50 9.49
N PHE A 165 6.04 11.24 8.29
CA PHE A 165 6.85 11.33 7.09
C PHE A 165 6.10 11.98 5.94
N LYS A 166 6.88 12.64 5.08
CA LYS A 166 6.43 13.19 3.82
C LYS A 166 7.43 12.85 2.72
N ALA A 167 6.93 12.21 1.68
CA ALA A 167 7.73 11.80 0.55
C ALA A 167 7.21 12.37 -0.77
N GLU A 168 8.14 12.65 -1.68
CA GLU A 168 7.85 12.93 -3.08
C GLU A 168 8.14 11.68 -3.89
N VAL A 169 7.20 11.30 -4.76
CA VAL A 169 7.30 10.09 -5.58
C VAL A 169 6.92 10.37 -7.02
N GLU A 170 7.52 9.62 -7.92
CA GLU A 170 7.20 9.61 -9.35
C GLU A 170 6.51 8.29 -9.70
N ILE A 171 5.42 8.35 -10.46
CA ILE A 171 4.83 7.18 -11.10
C ILE A 171 5.69 6.90 -12.34
N ILE A 172 6.31 5.73 -12.38
CA ILE A 172 7.30 5.36 -13.42
C ILE A 172 6.89 4.11 -14.21
N GLY A 173 5.62 3.73 -14.12
CA GLY A 173 5.05 2.63 -14.88
C GLY A 173 4.00 1.86 -14.09
N GLY A 174 3.72 0.67 -14.59
CA GLY A 174 2.68 -0.19 -14.06
C GLY A 174 2.40 -1.37 -14.97
N THR A 175 1.41 -2.17 -14.60
CA THR A 175 0.90 -3.29 -15.41
C THR A 175 -0.58 -3.13 -15.69
N GLY A 176 -1.08 -3.87 -16.68
CA GLY A 176 -2.49 -3.85 -17.06
C GLY A 176 -2.88 -2.48 -17.57
N LYS A 177 -3.92 -1.87 -16.99
CA LYS A 177 -4.39 -0.55 -17.43
C LYS A 177 -3.45 0.62 -17.13
N PHE A 178 -2.37 0.37 -16.38
CA PHE A 178 -1.35 1.37 -16.03
C PHE A 178 -0.02 1.12 -16.73
N GLU A 179 0.01 0.24 -17.74
CA GLU A 179 1.19 0.04 -18.57
C GLU A 179 1.63 1.38 -19.20
N GLY A 180 2.88 1.75 -19.01
CA GLY A 180 3.43 3.03 -19.49
C GLY A 180 2.97 4.27 -18.72
N ALA A 181 2.21 4.12 -17.62
CA ALA A 181 1.73 5.25 -16.85
C ALA A 181 2.90 6.06 -16.25
N THR A 182 2.75 7.38 -16.25
CA THR A 182 3.70 8.32 -15.63
C THR A 182 2.99 9.28 -14.69
N GLY A 183 3.74 10.05 -13.91
CA GLY A 183 3.14 11.10 -13.08
C GLY A 183 3.93 11.42 -11.83
N SER A 184 3.34 12.26 -10.98
CA SER A 184 3.96 12.73 -9.75
C SER A 184 2.95 12.69 -8.61
N ALA A 185 3.40 12.30 -7.42
CA ALA A 185 2.57 12.29 -6.24
C ALA A 185 3.37 12.65 -4.97
N THR A 186 2.63 13.01 -3.93
CA THR A 186 3.14 13.19 -2.58
C THR A 186 2.54 12.09 -1.71
N VAL A 187 3.36 11.54 -0.81
CA VAL A 187 2.94 10.59 0.21
C VAL A 187 3.08 11.25 1.56
N ASP A 188 1.97 11.40 2.27
CA ASP A 188 1.94 11.84 3.67
C ASP A 188 1.57 10.63 4.55
N GLY A 189 2.24 10.46 5.68
CA GLY A 189 1.95 9.33 6.56
C GLY A 189 2.68 9.38 7.89
N TYR A 190 2.48 8.33 8.67
CA TYR A 190 3.23 8.11 9.91
C TYR A 190 3.50 6.63 10.10
N PHE A 191 4.49 6.32 10.93
CA PHE A 191 4.70 4.97 11.46
C PHE A 191 5.16 5.03 12.92
N ASN A 192 4.95 3.95 13.65
CA ASN A 192 5.45 3.74 14.99
C ASN A 192 6.82 3.07 14.89
N PRO A 193 7.92 3.69 15.38
CA PRO A 193 9.26 3.14 15.23
C PRO A 193 9.51 1.88 16.09
N LEU A 194 8.67 1.61 17.10
CA LEU A 194 8.81 0.46 17.99
C LEU A 194 8.26 -0.83 17.38
N ASN A 195 7.26 -0.71 16.50
CA ASN A 195 6.57 -1.87 15.94
C ASN A 195 6.34 -1.81 14.42
N GLY A 196 6.70 -0.73 13.75
CA GLY A 196 6.59 -0.53 12.30
C GLY A 196 5.18 -0.28 11.76
N GLN A 197 4.14 -0.26 12.61
CA GLN A 197 2.76 -0.03 12.19
C GLN A 197 2.56 1.44 11.79
N GLY A 198 1.81 1.68 10.73
CA GLY A 198 1.60 3.04 10.24
C GLY A 198 0.49 3.19 9.23
N MET A 199 0.37 4.39 8.69
CA MET A 199 -0.54 4.70 7.60
C MET A 199 0.11 5.64 6.60
N SER A 200 -0.31 5.54 5.34
CA SER A 200 0.09 6.46 4.29
C SER A 200 -1.11 6.89 3.46
N THR A 201 -1.03 8.10 2.92
CA THR A 201 -1.96 8.65 1.94
C THR A 201 -1.16 9.18 0.76
N ILE A 202 -1.48 8.74 -0.45
CA ILE A 202 -0.85 9.18 -1.69
C ILE A 202 -1.81 10.13 -2.39
N LYS A 203 -1.32 11.29 -2.84
CA LYS A 203 -2.08 12.29 -3.61
C LYS A 203 -1.24 12.78 -4.78
N GLY A 204 -1.77 12.74 -5.98
CA GLY A 204 -1.03 13.18 -7.16
C GLY A 204 -1.81 13.17 -8.46
N LYS A 205 -1.06 13.09 -9.55
CA LYS A 205 -1.57 12.97 -10.92
C LYS A 205 -0.93 11.79 -11.60
N ILE A 206 -1.74 11.05 -12.36
CA ILE A 206 -1.30 9.95 -13.22
C ILE A 206 -1.66 10.28 -14.66
N VAL A 207 -0.76 9.97 -15.58
CA VAL A 207 -0.89 10.15 -17.03
C VAL A 207 -0.82 8.77 -17.68
N TYR A 208 -1.81 8.44 -18.49
CA TYR A 208 -1.91 7.19 -19.27
C TYR A 208 -1.54 7.41 -20.73
#